data_AF-A0A437JRL8-F1
#
_entry.id   AF-A0A437JRL8-F1
#
_cell.length_a   1.000
_cell.length_b   1.000
_cell.length_c   1.000
_cell.angle_alpha   90.00
_cell.angle_beta   90.00
_cell.angle_gamma   90.00
#
_symmetry.space_group_name_H-M   'P 1'
#
loop_
_entity.id
_entity.type
_entity.pdbx_description
1 polymer ?
#
loop_
_entity_poly.entity_id
_entity_poly.type
_entity_poly.pdbx_seq_one_letter_code
_entity_poly.pdbx_strand_id
1 'polypeptide(L)'
;MERSSRDRLSVDLRGLKAPLLARAQAQRLTPSAFIRGMLAAQLGPPQDAASHPTSTSPTRVRASRVRLSLRMGAAEARRIHEGARRSGVSVGDYLSGLAAGVPVFTDGGTRQAHVGALMASTAELATLSRHLHRLATLLASGNVEAARPYRAMLASLNADVRRHLALASTVLADLQPRRGTAQPADVWAR
;
A
#
# COMPACT_ATOMS: atom_id res chain seq x y z
N MET A 1 4.44 -27.68 20.18
CA MET A 1 4.35 -28.49 18.94
C MET A 1 4.33 -27.54 17.74
N GLU A 2 5.49 -27.27 17.14
CA GLU A 2 5.61 -26.46 15.93
C GLU A 2 4.95 -27.17 14.74
N ARG A 3 3.95 -26.55 14.12
CA ARG A 3 3.37 -27.06 12.87
C ARG A 3 4.29 -26.61 11.74
N SER A 4 5.15 -27.54 11.30
CA SER A 4 6.00 -27.43 10.10
C SER A 4 5.30 -26.63 8.98
N SER A 5 5.89 -25.48 8.65
CA SER A 5 5.45 -24.61 7.57
C SER A 5 5.56 -25.38 6.26
N ARG A 6 4.41 -25.84 5.72
CA ARG A 6 4.38 -26.61 4.48
C ARG A 6 4.75 -25.69 3.32
N ASP A 7 5.90 -25.93 2.71
CA ASP A 7 6.30 -25.24 1.49
C ASP A 7 5.36 -25.64 0.34
N ARG A 8 4.72 -24.65 -0.29
CA ARG A 8 3.64 -24.88 -1.28
C ARG A 8 3.80 -23.95 -2.49
N LEU A 9 4.07 -24.56 -3.63
CA LEU A 9 4.18 -23.90 -4.94
C LEU A 9 2.82 -23.94 -5.68
N SER A 10 2.39 -22.82 -6.27
CA SER A 10 1.23 -22.78 -7.19
C SER A 10 1.75 -22.53 -8.61
N VAL A 11 1.55 -23.51 -9.49
CA VAL A 11 2.05 -23.48 -10.88
C VAL A 11 0.88 -23.50 -11.84
N ASP A 12 0.90 -22.64 -12.85
CA ASP A 12 -0.01 -22.76 -13.99
C ASP A 12 0.46 -23.91 -14.89
N LEU A 13 -0.36 -24.97 -14.95
CA LEU A 13 -0.05 -26.18 -15.70
C LEU A 13 -0.36 -26.05 -17.20
N ARG A 14 -0.98 -24.95 -17.67
CA ARG A 14 -1.29 -24.68 -19.10
C ARG A 14 -1.77 -25.91 -19.91
N GLY A 15 -2.70 -26.69 -19.35
CA GLY A 15 -3.26 -27.89 -20.00
C GLY A 15 -2.68 -29.24 -19.54
N LEU A 16 -1.55 -29.25 -18.80
CA LEU A 16 -0.91 -30.48 -18.31
C LEU A 16 -1.60 -31.12 -17.10
N LYS A 17 -2.68 -30.52 -16.59
CA LYS A 17 -3.39 -30.99 -15.39
C LYS A 17 -3.98 -32.39 -15.57
N ALA A 18 -4.72 -32.61 -16.65
CA ALA A 18 -5.37 -33.89 -16.93
C ALA A 18 -4.37 -35.05 -17.11
N PRO A 19 -3.33 -34.95 -17.95
CA PRO A 19 -2.34 -36.02 -18.09
C PRO A 19 -1.58 -36.28 -16.78
N LEU A 20 -1.29 -35.25 -15.99
CA LEU A 20 -0.64 -35.39 -14.68
C LEU A 20 -1.50 -36.19 -13.70
N LEU A 21 -2.80 -35.89 -13.62
CA LEU A 21 -3.73 -36.61 -12.74
C LEU A 21 -3.87 -38.09 -13.16
N ALA A 22 -4.00 -38.36 -14.46
CA ALA A 22 -4.07 -39.72 -14.98
C ALA A 22 -2.81 -40.53 -14.65
N ARG A 23 -1.62 -39.91 -14.79
CA ARG A 23 -0.32 -40.52 -14.48
C ARG A 23 -0.17 -40.80 -12.98
N ALA A 24 -0.58 -39.87 -12.12
CA ALA A 24 -0.57 -40.05 -10.67
C ALA A 24 -1.51 -41.19 -10.24
N GLN A 25 -2.70 -41.26 -10.84
CA GLN A 25 -3.68 -42.30 -10.57
C GLN A 25 -3.21 -43.69 -11.03
N ALA A 26 -2.60 -43.79 -12.22
CA ALA A 26 -1.99 -45.04 -12.70
C ALA A 26 -0.90 -45.58 -11.75
N GLN A 27 -0.22 -44.69 -11.04
CA GLN A 27 0.80 -45.03 -10.05
C GLN A 27 0.25 -45.14 -8.61
N ARG A 28 -1.06 -44.98 -8.42
CA ARG A 28 -1.73 -44.96 -7.10
C ARG A 28 -1.14 -43.94 -6.12
N LEU A 29 -0.61 -42.83 -6.63
CA LEU A 29 -0.04 -41.74 -5.84
C LEU A 29 -0.98 -40.52 -5.83
N THR A 30 -0.92 -39.73 -4.76
CA THR A 30 -1.55 -38.41 -4.78
C THR A 30 -0.82 -37.50 -5.76
N PRO A 31 -1.50 -36.53 -6.42
CA PRO A 31 -0.83 -35.61 -7.36
C PRO A 31 0.35 -34.88 -6.73
N SER A 32 0.25 -34.52 -5.44
CA SER A 32 1.34 -33.87 -4.71
C SER A 32 2.51 -34.81 -4.39
N ALA A 33 2.25 -36.09 -4.12
CA ALA A 33 3.31 -37.08 -3.91
C ALA A 33 4.03 -37.39 -5.24
N PHE A 34 3.27 -37.53 -6.32
CA PHE A 34 3.79 -37.74 -7.67
C PHE A 34 4.69 -36.57 -8.13
N ILE A 35 4.20 -35.33 -8.01
CA ILE A 35 4.97 -34.13 -8.35
C ILE A 35 6.23 -34.01 -7.48
N ARG A 36 6.13 -34.29 -6.18
CA ARG A 36 7.28 -34.24 -5.27
C ARG A 36 8.34 -35.28 -5.64
N GLY A 37 7.94 -36.50 -5.98
CA GLY A 37 8.84 -37.54 -6.43
C GLY A 37 9.54 -37.17 -7.74
N MET A 38 8.80 -36.62 -8.70
CA MET A 38 9.38 -36.10 -9.96
C MET A 38 10.36 -34.96 -9.72
N LEU A 39 10.01 -33.99 -8.87
CA LEU A 39 10.89 -32.87 -8.51
C LEU A 39 12.15 -33.35 -7.81
N ALA A 40 12.04 -34.28 -6.85
CA ALA A 40 13.20 -34.85 -6.16
C ALA A 40 14.12 -35.63 -7.12
N ALA A 41 13.55 -36.34 -8.09
CA ALA A 41 14.33 -37.07 -9.10
C ALA A 41 15.07 -36.13 -10.08
N GLN A 42 14.53 -34.95 -10.36
CA GLN A 42 15.12 -33.97 -11.29
C GLN A 42 16.06 -32.97 -10.61
N LEU A 43 15.77 -32.59 -9.36
CA LEU A 43 16.55 -31.62 -8.57
C LEU A 43 17.64 -32.29 -7.72
N GLY A 44 17.60 -33.61 -7.55
CA GLY A 44 18.45 -34.36 -6.63
C GLY A 44 17.94 -34.30 -5.17
N PRO A 45 18.59 -35.03 -4.23
CA PRO A 45 18.23 -34.96 -2.82
C PRO A 45 18.36 -33.52 -2.30
N PRO A 46 17.49 -33.09 -1.36
CA PRO A 46 17.58 -31.77 -0.79
C PRO A 46 18.95 -31.60 -0.14
N GLN A 47 19.82 -30.80 -0.74
CA GLN A 47 20.97 -30.27 -0.03
C GLN A 47 20.41 -29.48 1.14
N ASP A 48 20.72 -29.87 2.37
CA ASP A 48 20.54 -29.03 3.54
C ASP A 48 21.11 -27.66 3.17
N ALA A 49 20.23 -26.66 3.11
CA ALA A 49 20.55 -25.32 2.64
C ALA A 49 21.51 -24.68 3.65
N ALA A 50 22.79 -25.01 3.52
CA ALA A 50 23.89 -24.23 4.05
C ALA A 50 23.71 -22.80 3.55
N SER A 51 23.41 -21.93 4.51
CA SER A 51 23.57 -20.48 4.52
C SER A 51 24.11 -19.87 3.22
N HIS A 52 23.22 -19.37 2.38
CA HIS A 52 23.59 -18.38 1.37
C HIS A 52 23.22 -16.99 1.92
N PRO A 53 24.18 -16.07 2.08
CA PRO A 53 23.94 -14.76 2.65
C PRO A 53 23.22 -13.89 1.61
N THR A 54 21.91 -13.75 1.74
CA THR A 54 21.16 -12.77 0.97
C THR A 54 21.04 -11.48 1.76
N SER A 55 21.79 -10.49 1.28
CA SER A 55 21.58 -9.04 1.36
C SER A 55 20.67 -8.53 2.48
N THR A 56 21.29 -7.84 3.42
CA THR A 56 20.71 -7.00 4.47
C THR A 56 19.60 -6.10 3.91
N SER A 57 18.35 -6.44 4.21
CA SER A 57 17.24 -5.49 4.25
C SER A 57 16.69 -5.49 5.68
N PRO A 58 16.38 -4.31 6.26
CA PRO A 58 16.14 -4.17 7.69
C PRO A 58 14.98 -5.06 8.11
N THR A 59 15.21 -5.80 9.20
CA THR A 59 14.33 -6.77 9.84
C THR A 59 12.92 -6.22 10.02
N ARG A 60 12.06 -6.43 9.02
CA ARG A 60 10.62 -6.36 9.20
C ARG A 60 10.28 -7.57 10.06
N VAL A 61 9.86 -7.32 11.31
CA VAL A 61 9.17 -8.34 12.12
C VAL A 61 8.22 -9.07 11.17
N ARG A 62 8.45 -10.37 10.96
CA ARG A 62 7.63 -11.21 10.07
C ARG A 62 6.25 -11.28 10.70
N ALA A 63 5.42 -10.27 10.44
CA ALA A 63 4.01 -10.29 10.79
C ALA A 63 3.42 -11.56 10.17
N SER A 64 2.74 -12.35 11.00
CA SER A 64 2.11 -13.59 10.56
C SER A 64 1.19 -13.30 9.37
N ARG A 65 1.58 -13.75 8.17
CA ARG A 65 0.76 -13.57 6.96
C ARG A 65 -0.08 -14.83 6.77
N VAL A 66 -1.40 -14.66 6.70
CA VAL A 66 -2.34 -15.75 6.41
C VAL A 66 -2.74 -15.69 4.94
N ARG A 67 -2.72 -16.84 4.24
CA ARG A 67 -3.17 -16.92 2.84
C ARG A 67 -4.69 -17.05 2.80
N LEU A 68 -5.36 -16.03 2.26
CA LEU A 68 -6.80 -16.04 2.01
C LEU A 68 -7.08 -16.60 0.60
N SER A 69 -8.09 -17.46 0.47
CA SER A 69 -8.57 -17.97 -0.83
C SER A 69 -10.05 -17.63 -0.97
N LEU A 70 -10.35 -16.68 -1.86
CA LEU A 70 -11.70 -16.16 -2.08
C LEU A 70 -12.26 -16.68 -3.41
N ARG A 71 -13.56 -16.94 -3.44
CA ARG A 71 -14.32 -17.15 -4.68
C ARG A 71 -15.09 -15.86 -4.97
N MET A 72 -15.00 -15.35 -6.19
CA MET A 72 -15.64 -14.10 -6.62
C MET A 72 -15.84 -14.11 -8.14
N GLY A 73 -16.66 -13.20 -8.64
CA GLY A 73 -16.87 -13.03 -10.08
C GLY A 73 -15.60 -12.52 -10.78
N ALA A 74 -15.39 -12.92 -12.03
CA ALA A 74 -14.19 -12.53 -12.79
C ALA A 74 -14.07 -11.01 -13.02
N ALA A 75 -15.21 -10.29 -13.07
CA ALA A 75 -15.22 -8.83 -13.16
C ALA A 75 -14.77 -8.16 -11.84
N GLU A 76 -15.15 -8.70 -10.69
CA GLU A 76 -14.76 -8.21 -9.36
C GLU A 76 -13.27 -8.43 -9.10
N ALA A 77 -12.77 -9.64 -9.42
CA ALA A 77 -11.35 -9.95 -9.30
C ALA A 77 -10.49 -8.98 -10.13
N ARG A 78 -10.90 -8.68 -11.37
CA ARG A 78 -10.22 -7.70 -12.23
C ARG A 78 -10.21 -6.30 -11.62
N ARG A 79 -11.35 -5.82 -11.13
CA ARG A 79 -11.46 -4.51 -10.45
C ARG A 79 -10.51 -4.42 -9.26
N ILE A 80 -10.40 -5.47 -8.45
CA ILE A 80 -9.48 -5.54 -7.31
C ILE A 80 -8.02 -5.44 -7.77
N HIS A 81 -7.63 -6.21 -8.79
CA HIS A 81 -6.27 -6.17 -9.32
C HIS A 81 -5.91 -4.81 -9.95
N GLU A 82 -6.85 -4.19 -10.67
CA GLU A 82 -6.67 -2.85 -11.23
C GLU A 82 -6.60 -1.78 -10.15
N GLY A 83 -7.46 -1.87 -9.12
CA GLY A 83 -7.41 -1.01 -7.96
C GLY A 83 -6.03 -1.06 -7.29
N ALA A 84 -5.58 -2.25 -6.91
CA ALA A 84 -4.28 -2.48 -6.30
C ALA A 84 -3.13 -1.90 -7.13
N ARG A 85 -3.11 -2.18 -8.45
CA ARG A 85 -2.11 -1.63 -9.39
C ARG A 85 -2.09 -0.11 -9.42
N ARG A 86 -3.26 0.54 -9.55
CA ARG A 86 -3.34 2.02 -9.57
C ARG A 86 -2.87 2.65 -8.26
N SER A 87 -3.10 1.96 -7.14
CA SER A 87 -2.61 2.41 -5.83
C SER A 87 -1.14 2.07 -5.54
N GLY A 88 -0.50 1.23 -6.36
CA GLY A 88 0.89 0.80 -6.15
C GLY A 88 1.09 -0.10 -4.91
N VAL A 89 0.02 -0.74 -4.41
CA VAL A 89 0.08 -1.64 -3.24
C VAL A 89 -0.18 -3.09 -3.64
N SER A 90 0.16 -4.04 -2.77
CA SER A 90 -0.16 -5.44 -3.01
C SER A 90 -1.67 -5.67 -2.95
N VAL A 91 -2.17 -6.69 -3.64
CA VAL A 91 -3.60 -7.03 -3.64
C VAL A 91 -4.12 -7.31 -2.22
N GLY A 92 -3.32 -7.95 -1.37
CA GLY A 92 -3.68 -8.21 0.02
C GLY A 92 -3.79 -6.93 0.85
N ASP A 93 -2.88 -5.97 0.64
CA ASP A 93 -2.91 -4.67 1.33
C ASP A 93 -4.04 -3.78 0.80
N TYR A 94 -4.36 -3.89 -0.48
CA TYR A 94 -5.53 -3.23 -1.08
C TYR A 94 -6.84 -3.76 -0.49
N LEU A 95 -6.99 -5.09 -0.38
CA LEU A 95 -8.16 -5.72 0.23
C LEU A 95 -8.27 -5.45 1.74
N SER A 96 -7.16 -5.44 2.47
CA SER A 96 -7.18 -5.07 3.89
C SER A 96 -7.53 -3.60 4.08
N GLY A 97 -7.04 -2.71 3.21
CA GLY A 97 -7.42 -1.30 3.18
C GLY A 97 -8.90 -1.09 2.89
N LEU A 98 -9.47 -1.83 1.92
CA LEU A 98 -10.91 -1.85 1.65
C LEU A 98 -11.72 -2.33 2.86
N ALA A 99 -11.31 -3.44 3.49
CA ALA A 99 -11.99 -3.99 4.66
C ALA A 99 -11.92 -3.07 5.89
N ALA A 100 -10.81 -2.32 6.04
CA ALA A 100 -10.65 -1.30 7.08
C ALA A 100 -11.39 0.01 6.78
N GLY A 101 -12.10 0.10 5.65
CA GLY A 101 -12.84 1.29 5.24
C GLY A 101 -11.94 2.48 4.95
N VAL A 102 -10.72 2.25 4.46
CA VAL A 102 -9.79 3.33 4.11
C VAL A 102 -10.33 4.06 2.87
N PRO A 103 -10.71 5.35 2.98
CA PRO A 103 -11.44 6.08 1.95
C PRO A 103 -10.74 6.11 0.58
N VAL A 104 -9.40 6.12 0.60
CA VAL A 104 -8.52 6.14 -0.57
C VAL A 104 -8.68 4.92 -1.47
N PHE A 105 -9.08 3.77 -0.93
CA PHE A 105 -9.24 2.53 -1.71
C PHE A 105 -10.69 2.26 -2.09
N THR A 106 -11.65 2.78 -1.31
CA THR A 106 -13.09 2.60 -1.54
C THR A 106 -13.63 3.55 -2.61
N ASP A 107 -13.02 4.71 -2.77
CA ASP A 107 -13.53 5.77 -3.62
C ASP A 107 -12.47 6.18 -4.64
N GLY A 108 -12.38 5.40 -5.72
CA GLY A 108 -11.26 5.39 -6.68
C GLY A 108 -10.95 6.70 -7.42
N GLY A 109 -11.60 7.82 -7.07
CA GLY A 109 -11.30 9.18 -7.52
C GLY A 109 -10.82 10.14 -6.42
N THR A 110 -10.99 9.81 -5.13
CA THR A 110 -10.70 10.74 -4.02
C THR A 110 -9.21 10.99 -3.87
N ARG A 111 -8.35 9.96 -3.92
CA ARG A 111 -6.90 10.15 -3.72
C ARG A 111 -6.27 11.15 -4.69
N GLN A 112 -6.58 11.05 -5.98
CA GLN A 112 -6.06 11.99 -6.97
C GLN A 112 -6.64 13.39 -6.80
N ALA A 113 -7.93 13.50 -6.45
CA ALA A 113 -8.53 14.79 -6.11
C ALA A 113 -7.88 15.44 -4.88
N HIS A 114 -7.57 14.65 -3.83
CA HIS A 114 -6.92 15.14 -2.61
C HIS A 114 -5.46 15.54 -2.86
N VAL A 115 -4.73 14.77 -3.67
CA VAL A 115 -3.37 15.15 -4.12
C VAL A 115 -3.42 16.42 -4.98
N GLY A 116 -4.40 16.55 -5.87
CA GLY A 116 -4.61 17.76 -6.67
C GLY A 116 -4.92 18.99 -5.81
N ALA A 117 -5.79 18.85 -4.82
CA ALA A 117 -6.09 19.90 -3.85
C ALA A 117 -4.86 20.31 -3.03
N LEU A 118 -4.03 19.35 -2.62
CA LEU A 118 -2.78 19.62 -1.91
C LEU A 118 -1.75 20.33 -2.81
N MET A 119 -1.64 19.93 -4.07
CA MET A 119 -0.77 20.60 -5.06
C MET A 119 -1.21 22.05 -5.30
N ALA A 120 -2.51 22.29 -5.47
CA ALA A 120 -3.06 23.64 -5.61
C ALA A 120 -2.78 24.49 -4.37
N SER A 121 -3.05 23.95 -3.17
CA SER A 121 -2.75 24.61 -1.89
C SER A 121 -1.25 24.94 -1.73
N THR A 122 -0.35 24.06 -2.21
CA THR A 122 1.10 24.29 -2.14
C THR A 122 1.53 25.39 -3.13
N ALA A 123 0.91 25.46 -4.31
CA ALA A 123 1.16 26.53 -5.27
C ALA A 123 0.70 27.91 -4.75
N GLU A 124 -0.44 27.95 -4.04
CA GLU A 124 -0.93 29.16 -3.36
C GLU A 124 0.04 29.62 -2.25
N LEU A 125 0.50 28.70 -1.39
CA LEU A 125 1.53 29.00 -0.38
C LEU A 125 2.86 29.47 -0.99
N ALA A 126 3.29 28.88 -2.11
CA ALA A 126 4.50 29.32 -2.81
C ALA A 126 4.35 30.75 -3.36
N THR A 127 3.16 31.12 -3.82
CA THR A 127 2.85 32.48 -4.26
C THR A 127 2.87 33.46 -3.09
N LEU A 128 2.26 33.08 -1.97
CA LEU A 128 2.27 33.86 -0.73
C LEU A 128 3.69 34.10 -0.21
N SER A 129 4.54 33.06 -0.23
CA SER A 129 5.97 33.16 0.14
C SER A 129 6.73 34.15 -0.75
N ARG A 130 6.53 34.10 -2.06
CA ARG A 130 7.13 35.08 -3.00
C ARG A 130 6.66 36.51 -2.71
N HIS A 131 5.38 36.71 -2.41
CA HIS A 131 4.85 38.02 -2.04
C HIS A 131 5.45 38.54 -0.74
N LEU A 132 5.61 37.69 0.29
CA LEU A 132 6.26 38.06 1.54
C LEU A 132 7.74 38.41 1.33
N HIS A 133 8.46 37.64 0.52
CA HIS A 133 9.85 37.95 0.21
C HIS A 133 9.97 39.30 -0.50
N ARG A 134 9.11 39.56 -1.50
CA ARG A 134 9.09 40.84 -2.22
C ARG A 134 8.75 42.01 -1.29
N LEU A 135 7.79 41.83 -0.37
CA LEU A 135 7.48 42.81 0.65
C LEU A 135 8.68 43.08 1.58
N ALA A 136 9.36 42.03 2.05
CA ALA A 136 10.54 42.16 2.90
C ALA A 136 11.63 42.99 2.20
N THR A 137 11.87 42.76 0.91
CA THR A 137 12.82 43.54 0.10
C THR A 137 12.39 45.00 -0.06
N LEU A 138 11.10 45.27 -0.27
CA LEU A 138 10.58 46.65 -0.37
C LEU A 138 10.68 47.41 0.95
N LEU A 139 10.41 46.75 2.08
CA LEU A 139 10.54 47.35 3.41
C LEU A 139 12.01 47.60 3.77
N ALA A 140 12.90 46.65 3.44
CA ALA A 140 14.34 46.81 3.65
C ALA A 140 14.94 47.95 2.81
N SER A 141 14.35 48.26 1.65
CA SER A 141 14.75 49.39 0.81
C SER A 141 14.03 50.71 1.14
N GLY A 142 13.19 50.74 2.18
CA GLY A 142 12.43 51.93 2.60
C GLY A 142 11.28 52.33 1.66
N ASN A 143 10.92 51.48 0.70
CA ASN A 143 9.91 51.80 -0.31
C ASN A 143 8.48 51.46 0.20
N VAL A 144 8.00 52.27 1.14
CA VAL A 144 6.71 52.07 1.84
C VAL A 144 5.53 52.19 0.88
N GLU A 145 5.58 53.07 -0.11
CA GLU A 145 4.52 53.21 -1.11
C GLU A 145 4.38 51.97 -1.99
N ALA A 146 5.49 51.37 -2.41
CA ALA A 146 5.46 50.10 -3.14
C ALA A 146 5.02 48.90 -2.27
N ALA A 147 5.19 48.99 -0.95
CA ALA A 147 4.77 47.97 0.01
C ALA A 147 3.27 48.04 0.37
N ARG A 148 2.64 49.21 0.19
CA ARG A 148 1.23 49.49 0.54
C ARG A 148 0.22 48.45 0.01
N PRO A 149 0.34 47.91 -1.21
CA PRO A 149 -0.59 46.90 -1.74
C PRO A 149 -0.59 45.57 -0.98
N TYR A 150 0.50 45.20 -0.29
CA TYR A 150 0.57 43.94 0.46
C TYR A 150 -0.18 43.97 1.79
N ARG A 151 -0.69 45.13 2.22
CA ARG A 151 -1.39 45.28 3.51
C ARG A 151 -2.63 44.41 3.63
N ALA A 152 -3.42 44.31 2.56
CA ALA A 152 -4.61 43.45 2.54
C ALA A 152 -4.25 41.96 2.65
N MET A 153 -3.19 41.54 1.96
CA MET A 153 -2.65 40.18 2.04
C MET A 153 -2.15 39.85 3.46
N LEU A 154 -1.46 40.78 4.13
CA LEU A 154 -1.01 40.58 5.51
C LEU A 154 -2.18 40.44 6.49
N ALA A 155 -3.29 41.15 6.25
CA ALA A 155 -4.47 41.06 7.09
C ALA A 155 -5.15 39.68 7.00
N SER A 156 -5.06 38.99 5.86
CA SER A 156 -5.60 37.63 5.69
C SER A 156 -4.59 36.51 5.92
N LEU A 157 -3.28 36.81 5.94
CA LEU A 157 -2.18 35.83 5.95
C LEU A 157 -2.34 34.70 6.97
N ASN A 158 -2.62 35.04 8.23
CA ASN A 158 -2.76 34.05 9.30
C ASN A 158 -3.97 33.12 9.05
N ALA A 159 -5.08 33.68 8.55
CA ALA A 159 -6.27 32.90 8.22
C ALA A 159 -6.02 31.98 7.02
N ASP A 160 -5.31 32.48 5.99
CA ASP A 160 -4.96 31.71 4.81
C ASP A 160 -4.01 30.56 5.15
N VAL A 161 -2.94 30.81 5.93
CA VAL A 161 -2.03 29.75 6.40
C VAL A 161 -2.77 28.70 7.23
N ARG A 162 -3.64 29.10 8.16
CA ARG A 162 -4.46 28.14 8.94
C ARG A 162 -5.37 27.30 8.06
N ARG A 163 -5.98 27.89 7.02
CA ARG A 163 -6.80 27.18 6.05
C ARG A 163 -5.99 26.11 5.30
N HIS A 164 -4.79 26.46 4.82
CA HIS A 164 -3.91 25.51 4.14
C HIS A 164 -3.42 24.39 5.05
N LEU A 165 -3.08 24.69 6.31
CA LEU A 165 -2.68 23.69 7.30
C LEU A 165 -3.83 22.73 7.63
N ALA A 166 -5.06 23.26 7.77
CA ALA A 166 -6.24 22.44 8.00
C ALA A 166 -6.49 21.49 6.81
N LEU A 167 -6.46 22.00 5.59
CA LEU A 167 -6.60 21.21 4.36
C LEU A 167 -5.54 20.10 4.29
N ALA A 168 -4.27 20.44 4.50
CA ALA A 168 -3.18 19.47 4.50
C ALA A 168 -3.36 18.40 5.58
N SER A 169 -3.79 18.79 6.79
CA SER A 169 -4.04 17.84 7.87
C SER A 169 -5.16 16.87 7.54
N THR A 170 -6.26 17.33 6.95
CA THR A 170 -7.38 16.47 6.53
C THR A 170 -6.92 15.48 5.47
N VAL A 171 -6.26 15.99 4.42
CA VAL A 171 -5.74 15.15 3.33
C VAL A 171 -4.74 14.11 3.85
N LEU A 172 -3.82 14.51 4.74
CA LEU A 172 -2.87 13.56 5.33
C LEU A 172 -3.56 12.51 6.21
N ALA A 173 -4.60 12.87 6.95
CA ALA A 173 -5.40 11.93 7.73
C ALA A 173 -6.13 10.92 6.83
N ASP A 174 -6.68 11.37 5.71
CA ASP A 174 -7.36 10.50 4.74
C ASP A 174 -6.40 9.59 3.98
N LEU A 175 -5.17 10.05 3.76
CA LEU A 175 -4.10 9.29 3.12
C LEU A 175 -3.38 8.33 4.07
N GLN A 176 -3.48 8.53 5.39
CA GLN A 176 -2.89 7.60 6.35
C GLN A 176 -3.66 6.27 6.28
N PRO A 177 -2.98 5.14 6.00
CA PRO A 177 -3.60 3.85 6.25
C PRO A 177 -3.93 3.84 7.74
N ARG A 178 -5.22 3.74 8.08
CA ARG A 178 -5.65 3.51 9.46
C ARG A 178 -4.87 2.30 9.94
N ARG A 179 -3.79 2.53 10.69
CA ARG A 179 -3.09 1.48 11.40
C ARG A 179 -4.17 0.92 12.29
N GLY A 180 -4.62 -0.29 11.95
CA GLY A 180 -5.62 -0.99 12.74
C GLY A 180 -5.17 -0.83 14.16
N THR A 181 -5.96 -0.12 14.95
CA THR A 181 -5.94 -0.27 16.39
C THR A 181 -6.12 -1.77 16.56
N ALA A 182 -5.01 -2.45 16.85
CA ALA A 182 -5.03 -3.81 17.32
C ALA A 182 -5.81 -3.71 18.61
N GLN A 183 -7.12 -3.89 18.50
CA GLN A 183 -7.99 -4.03 19.62
C GLN A 183 -7.47 -5.29 20.31
N PRO A 184 -6.92 -5.19 21.52
CA PRO A 184 -6.62 -6.38 22.28
C PRO A 184 -7.97 -7.10 22.41
N ALA A 185 -8.05 -8.30 21.83
CA ALA A 185 -9.18 -9.17 22.08
C ALA A 185 -9.12 -9.47 23.58
N ASP A 186 -10.01 -8.82 24.32
CA ASP A 186 -10.23 -9.09 25.73
C ASP A 186 -10.49 -10.59 25.88
N VAL A 187 -9.57 -11.22 26.60
CA VAL A 187 -9.67 -12.58 27.08
C VAL A 187 -10.73 -12.60 28.18
N TRP A 188 -11.90 -13.12 27.87
CA TRP A 188 -12.84 -13.67 28.86
C TRP A 188 -13.30 -15.03 28.29
N ALA A 189 -12.69 -16.15 28.68
CA ALA A 189 -12.94 -16.87 29.92
C ALA A 189 -14.42 -17.20 30.14
N ARG A 190 -14.88 -18.32 29.58
CA ARG A 190 -15.53 -19.45 30.28
C ARG A 190 -15.79 -20.59 29.31
#